data_AF-L0EUI5-F1
#
_entry.id   AF-L0EUI5-F1
#
_cell.length_a   1.000
_cell.length_b   1.000
_cell.length_c   1.000
_cell.angle_alpha   90.00
_cell.angle_beta   90.00
_cell.angle_gamma   90.00
#
_symmetry.space_group_name_H-M   'P 1'
#
loop_
_entity.id
_entity.type
_entity.pdbx_description
1 polymer ?
#
loop_
_entity_poly.entity_id
_entity_poly.type
_entity_poly.pdbx_seq_one_letter_code
_entity_poly.pdbx_strand_id
1 'polypeptide(L)'
;MNDYHADDMKHGDISEEEMKENYRLIFFSRKINPYLTEDKIASAKILFEEFRKLSHFFSFYGKYKQIILKMIDHMEENTQSIFTDPLINKGLSEHQGISLILQKIEQTICENINWEKKIIERDKKDKIISSLSQINVPHFNRLCDFINGLAICIHDIWSLRITIESLDITERSFAANISFWAQDHFGLDDGDIQNKLYHLFRIFRIWFLLQRWDQYDYKPFITEMNFKKTIHGSIGYEQQ
;
A
#
# COMPACT_ATOMS: atom_id res chain seq x y z
N MET A 1 -2.02 -10.52 6.37
CA MET A 1 -2.21 -9.29 7.19
C MET A 1 -1.19 -9.30 8.31
N ASN A 2 -0.66 -8.12 8.64
CA ASN A 2 0.35 -7.89 9.67
C ASN A 2 1.65 -8.68 9.45
N ASP A 3 2.18 -8.67 8.23
CA ASP A 3 3.37 -9.45 7.89
C ASP A 3 4.66 -8.67 8.17
N TYR A 4 5.06 -8.62 9.43
CA TYR A 4 6.32 -8.00 9.87
C TYR A 4 7.57 -8.81 9.49
N HIS A 5 7.41 -9.95 8.81
CA HIS A 5 8.51 -10.81 8.38
C HIS A 5 8.85 -10.67 6.89
N ALA A 6 8.13 -9.81 6.17
CA ALA A 6 8.41 -9.49 4.77
C ALA A 6 9.79 -8.82 4.60
N ASP A 7 10.37 -8.95 3.41
CA ASP A 7 11.74 -8.49 3.13
C ASP A 7 11.89 -6.96 3.21
N ASP A 8 10.83 -6.22 2.89
CA ASP A 8 10.72 -4.77 3.00
C ASP A 8 10.47 -4.28 4.44
N MET A 9 10.18 -5.20 5.37
CA MET A 9 9.98 -4.92 6.79
C MET A 9 11.26 -5.05 7.64
N LYS A 10 12.38 -5.49 7.05
CA LYS A 10 13.69 -5.55 7.72
C LYS A 10 14.26 -4.16 7.99
N HIS A 11 15.06 -4.02 9.04
CA HIS A 11 15.69 -2.77 9.45
C HIS A 11 16.92 -3.03 10.32
N GLY A 12 17.87 -2.09 10.33
CA GLY A 12 19.08 -2.13 11.15
C GLY A 12 19.93 -3.40 10.99
N ASP A 13 19.80 -4.08 9.86
CA ASP A 13 20.31 -5.43 9.62
C ASP A 13 21.52 -5.47 8.68
N ILE A 14 21.94 -4.32 8.15
CA ILE A 14 23.03 -4.20 7.18
C ILE A 14 24.15 -3.33 7.75
N SER A 15 25.39 -3.81 7.64
CA SER A 15 26.59 -3.06 8.03
C SER A 15 26.99 -1.98 7.01
N GLU A 16 27.90 -1.08 7.41
CA GLU A 16 28.45 -0.07 6.47
C GLU A 16 29.22 -0.73 5.31
N GLU A 17 29.94 -1.81 5.57
CA GLU A 17 30.71 -2.55 4.56
C GLU A 17 29.76 -3.15 3.52
N GLU A 18 28.70 -3.83 3.95
CA GLU A 18 27.68 -4.39 3.06
C GLU A 18 26.95 -3.31 2.27
N MET A 19 26.59 -2.18 2.89
CA MET A 19 25.98 -1.05 2.17
C MET A 19 26.84 -0.57 1.00
N LYS A 20 28.16 -0.53 1.17
CA LYS A 20 29.09 -0.09 0.14
C LYS A 20 29.37 -1.17 -0.90
N GLU A 21 29.61 -2.39 -0.47
CA GLU A 21 30.07 -3.47 -1.35
C GLU A 21 28.92 -4.12 -2.11
N ASN A 22 27.85 -4.48 -1.40
CA ASN A 22 26.72 -5.23 -1.97
C ASN A 22 25.75 -4.30 -2.71
N TYR A 23 25.46 -3.12 -2.14
CA TYR A 23 24.46 -2.19 -2.68
C TYR A 23 25.07 -0.98 -3.41
N ARG A 24 26.40 -0.80 -3.36
CA ARG A 24 27.11 0.33 -4.00
C ARG A 24 26.59 1.70 -3.54
N LEU A 25 26.15 1.78 -2.29
CA LEU A 25 25.59 2.99 -1.72
C LEU A 25 26.69 3.83 -1.06
N ILE A 26 27.26 4.76 -1.83
CA ILE A 26 28.37 5.62 -1.37
C ILE A 26 28.02 7.10 -1.29
N PHE A 27 26.81 7.49 -1.73
CA PHE A 27 26.35 8.88 -1.75
C PHE A 27 24.85 8.98 -1.47
N PHE A 28 24.49 9.80 -0.48
CA PHE A 28 23.12 9.94 0.03
C PHE A 28 22.66 11.39 0.14
N SER A 29 23.51 12.27 0.67
CA SER A 29 23.18 13.67 0.94
C SER A 29 24.23 14.60 0.33
N ARG A 30 23.77 15.80 -0.05
CA ARG A 30 24.66 16.89 -0.48
C ARG A 30 25.20 17.70 0.70
N LYS A 31 24.59 17.55 1.88
CA LYS A 31 24.89 18.31 3.09
C LYS A 31 25.82 17.54 4.04
N ILE A 32 25.69 16.23 4.09
CA ILE A 32 26.40 15.36 5.03
C ILE A 32 26.88 14.07 4.36
N ASN A 33 27.97 13.52 4.90
CA ASN A 33 28.34 12.13 4.64
C ASN A 33 27.93 11.29 5.87
N PRO A 34 26.90 10.45 5.77
CA PRO A 34 26.38 9.69 6.91
C PRO A 34 27.39 8.68 7.47
N TYR A 35 28.32 8.17 6.65
CA TYR A 35 29.37 7.26 7.11
C TYR A 35 30.42 7.94 7.98
N LEU A 36 30.70 9.22 7.72
CA LEU A 36 31.75 9.97 8.43
C LEU A 36 31.21 10.83 9.59
N THR A 37 29.89 11.01 9.67
CA THR A 37 29.28 11.87 10.69
C THR A 37 29.10 11.07 11.98
N GLU A 38 29.79 11.47 13.06
CA GLU A 38 29.73 10.80 14.36
C GLU A 38 28.35 10.93 15.03
N ASP A 39 27.77 12.14 15.02
CA ASP A 39 26.43 12.39 15.58
C ASP A 39 25.35 11.85 14.63
N LYS A 40 24.98 10.57 14.82
CA LYS A 40 23.95 9.91 14.02
C LYS A 40 22.57 10.54 14.20
N ILE A 41 22.26 11.12 15.35
CA ILE A 41 20.96 11.77 15.60
C ILE A 41 20.86 13.05 14.76
N ALA A 42 21.88 13.91 14.79
CA ALA A 42 21.92 15.11 13.95
C ALA A 42 21.95 14.74 12.45
N SER A 43 22.70 13.68 12.11
CA SER A 43 22.77 13.17 10.74
C SER A 43 21.39 12.70 10.24
N ALA A 44 20.66 11.91 11.04
CA ALA A 44 19.34 11.40 10.67
C ALA A 44 18.34 12.54 10.44
N LYS A 45 18.33 13.57 11.30
CA LYS A 45 17.48 14.77 11.12
C LYS A 45 17.70 15.42 9.75
N ILE A 46 18.96 15.58 9.34
CA ILE A 46 19.30 16.16 8.03
C ILE A 46 18.84 15.24 6.88
N LEU A 47 19.02 13.93 7.03
CA LEU A 47 18.56 12.94 6.04
C LEU A 47 17.04 12.94 5.90
N PHE A 48 16.29 12.95 7.00
CA PHE A 48 14.82 13.03 6.98
C PHE A 48 14.30 14.34 6.40
N GLU A 49 14.96 15.49 6.65
CA GLU A 49 14.64 16.72 5.94
C GLU A 49 14.84 16.61 4.43
N GLU A 50 15.93 15.97 3.99
CA GLU A 50 16.18 15.74 2.57
C GLU A 50 15.18 14.72 1.98
N PHE A 51 14.78 13.70 2.74
CA PHE A 51 13.76 12.73 2.35
C PHE A 51 12.44 13.45 2.06
N ARG A 52 11.94 14.28 2.99
CA ARG A 52 10.72 15.09 2.79
C ARG A 52 10.82 16.03 1.59
N LYS A 53 11.97 16.68 1.39
CA LYS A 53 12.17 17.59 0.24
C LYS A 53 12.15 16.83 -1.07
N LEU A 54 12.74 15.65 -1.12
CA LEU A 54 12.79 14.82 -2.32
C LEU A 54 11.45 14.16 -2.62
N SER A 55 10.66 13.81 -1.61
CA SER A 55 9.34 13.18 -1.81
C SER A 55 8.37 14.06 -2.59
N HIS A 56 8.53 15.38 -2.52
CA HIS A 56 7.76 16.33 -3.34
C HIS A 56 7.88 16.11 -4.84
N PHE A 57 9.01 15.58 -5.33
CA PHE A 57 9.19 15.25 -6.74
C PHE A 57 8.43 14.00 -7.18
N PHE A 58 7.80 13.29 -6.26
CA PHE A 58 7.06 12.05 -6.55
C PHE A 58 5.59 12.14 -6.12
N SER A 59 5.24 13.14 -5.31
CA SER A 59 3.87 13.48 -4.94
C SER A 59 3.36 14.66 -5.77
N PHE A 60 2.98 14.41 -7.03
CA PHE A 60 2.78 15.47 -8.03
C PHE A 60 1.50 16.30 -7.89
N TYR A 61 0.45 15.84 -7.18
CA TYR A 61 -0.83 16.57 -7.17
C TYR A 61 -1.63 16.50 -5.86
N GLY A 62 -2.14 17.67 -5.44
CA GLY A 62 -3.26 17.80 -4.50
C GLY A 62 -3.05 17.27 -3.07
N LYS A 63 -4.14 16.76 -2.49
CA LYS A 63 -4.26 16.29 -1.10
C LYS A 63 -3.28 15.15 -0.73
N TYR A 64 -2.81 14.37 -1.71
CA TYR A 64 -1.94 13.20 -1.50
C TYR A 64 -0.48 13.58 -1.19
N LYS A 65 -0.04 14.79 -1.56
CA LYS A 65 1.26 15.35 -1.16
C LYS A 65 1.45 15.39 0.36
N GLN A 66 0.37 15.58 1.12
CA GLN A 66 0.46 15.62 2.58
C GLN A 66 0.65 14.22 3.17
N ILE A 67 0.18 13.17 2.49
CA ILE A 67 0.27 11.79 3.01
C ILE A 67 1.72 11.32 3.07
N ILE A 68 2.48 11.47 1.98
CA ILE A 68 3.87 11.02 1.99
C ILE A 68 4.70 11.71 3.07
N LEU A 69 4.40 12.98 3.36
CA LEU A 69 5.06 13.70 4.46
C LEU A 69 4.70 13.07 5.81
N LYS A 70 3.42 12.81 6.08
CA LYS A 70 2.98 12.13 7.31
C LYS A 70 3.59 10.75 7.48
N MET A 71 3.76 10.01 6.38
CA MET A 71 4.39 8.69 6.40
C MET A 71 5.89 8.78 6.73
N ILE A 72 6.58 9.78 6.17
CA ILE A 72 7.98 10.06 6.52
C ILE A 72 8.09 10.52 7.99
N ASP A 73 7.17 11.36 8.46
CA ASP A 73 7.09 11.77 9.87
C ASP A 73 6.92 10.55 10.78
N HIS A 74 5.99 9.66 10.42
CA HIS A 74 5.72 8.41 11.14
C HIS A 74 6.93 7.46 11.16
N MET A 75 7.69 7.39 10.06
CA MET A 75 8.96 6.65 10.02
C MET A 75 9.98 7.26 11.00
N GLU A 76 10.09 8.59 11.05
CA GLU A 76 11.03 9.30 11.94
C GLU A 76 10.67 9.14 13.42
N GLU A 77 9.38 8.97 13.76
CA GLU A 77 8.93 8.62 15.11
C GLU A 77 9.43 7.23 15.57
N ASN A 78 9.77 6.35 14.62
CA ASN A 78 10.39 5.04 14.84
C ASN A 78 9.62 4.08 15.76
N THR A 79 8.28 4.16 15.72
CA THR A 79 7.40 3.35 16.59
C THR A 79 7.04 1.99 15.98
N GLN A 80 7.18 1.80 14.66
CA GLN A 80 6.66 0.65 13.88
C GLN A 80 5.14 0.43 14.01
N SER A 81 4.43 1.40 14.59
CA SER A 81 2.98 1.34 14.71
C SER A 81 2.32 1.41 13.32
N ILE A 82 1.10 0.87 13.21
CA ILE A 82 0.35 0.89 11.95
C ILE A 82 0.00 2.33 11.59
N PHE A 83 0.29 2.72 10.35
CA PHE A 83 -0.11 4.00 9.80
C PHE A 83 -1.48 3.90 9.12
N THR A 84 -2.38 4.81 9.44
CA THR A 84 -3.68 4.95 8.78
C THR A 84 -4.00 6.43 8.58
N ASP A 85 -4.58 6.77 7.42
CA ASP A 85 -5.06 8.13 7.16
C ASP A 85 -6.33 8.07 6.28
N PRO A 86 -7.36 8.89 6.58
CA PRO A 86 -8.59 8.92 5.77
C PRO A 86 -8.36 9.15 4.28
N LEU A 87 -7.30 9.87 3.91
CA LEU A 87 -6.97 10.12 2.51
C LEU A 87 -6.40 8.87 1.81
N ILE A 88 -5.70 7.97 2.51
CA ILE A 88 -5.26 6.69 1.93
C ILE A 88 -6.48 5.77 1.73
N ASN A 89 -7.39 5.71 2.72
CA ASN A 89 -8.66 4.99 2.58
C ASN A 89 -9.45 5.45 1.35
N LYS A 90 -9.50 6.78 1.16
CA LYS A 90 -10.12 7.39 -0.02
C LYS A 90 -9.40 7.01 -1.30
N GLY A 91 -8.07 7.07 -1.31
CA GLY A 91 -7.23 6.69 -2.45
C GLY A 91 -7.50 5.27 -2.93
N LEU A 92 -7.56 4.31 -2.00
CA LEU A 92 -7.94 2.93 -2.33
C LEU A 92 -9.38 2.85 -2.87
N SER A 93 -10.34 3.49 -2.20
CA SER A 93 -11.76 3.43 -2.59
C SER A 93 -12.06 4.02 -3.98
N GLU A 94 -11.23 4.95 -4.45
CA GLU A 94 -11.33 5.61 -5.77
C GLU A 94 -10.48 4.89 -6.84
N HIS A 95 -9.71 3.85 -6.48
CA HIS A 95 -8.84 3.15 -7.40
C HIS A 95 -9.63 2.31 -8.42
N GLN A 96 -9.21 2.33 -9.69
CA GLN A 96 -9.90 1.62 -10.78
C GLN A 96 -10.03 0.11 -10.52
N GLY A 97 -9.02 -0.51 -9.90
CA GLY A 97 -9.05 -1.92 -9.53
C GLY A 97 -10.18 -2.26 -8.55
N ILE A 98 -10.53 -1.34 -7.64
CA ILE A 98 -11.67 -1.51 -6.72
C ILE A 98 -12.99 -1.51 -7.48
N SER A 99 -13.16 -0.63 -8.49
CA SER A 99 -14.37 -0.62 -9.32
C SER A 99 -14.59 -1.96 -10.04
N LEU A 100 -13.53 -2.56 -10.58
CA LEU A 100 -13.59 -3.89 -11.21
C LEU A 100 -13.94 -5.00 -10.21
N ILE A 101 -13.38 -4.94 -9.01
CA ILE A 101 -13.72 -5.89 -7.91
C ILE A 101 -15.21 -5.78 -7.55
N LEU A 102 -15.72 -4.56 -7.36
CA LEU A 102 -17.11 -4.32 -7.00
C LEU A 102 -18.08 -4.86 -8.07
N GLN A 103 -17.78 -4.61 -9.36
CA GLN A 103 -18.56 -5.16 -10.47
C GLN A 103 -18.57 -6.68 -10.47
N LYS A 104 -17.41 -7.31 -10.21
CA LYS A 104 -17.33 -8.78 -10.15
C LYS A 104 -18.09 -9.35 -8.97
N ILE A 105 -18.04 -8.71 -7.80
CA ILE A 105 -18.83 -9.09 -6.62
C ILE A 105 -20.32 -8.99 -6.94
N GLU A 106 -20.76 -7.89 -7.53
CA GLU A 106 -22.16 -7.65 -7.90
C GLU A 106 -22.67 -8.75 -8.84
N GLN A 107 -21.95 -9.01 -9.93
CA GLN A 107 -22.28 -10.08 -10.89
C GLN A 107 -22.35 -11.45 -10.19
N THR A 108 -21.33 -11.78 -9.41
CA THR A 108 -21.22 -13.09 -8.75
C THR A 108 -22.35 -13.31 -7.73
N ILE A 109 -22.74 -12.26 -6.99
CA ILE A 109 -23.90 -12.33 -6.09
C ILE A 109 -25.19 -12.53 -6.91
N CYS A 110 -25.41 -11.70 -7.94
CA CYS A 110 -26.61 -11.74 -8.76
C CYS A 110 -26.86 -13.13 -9.40
N GLU A 111 -25.80 -13.75 -9.94
CA GLU A 111 -25.85 -15.08 -10.58
C GLU A 111 -26.12 -16.24 -9.60
N ASN A 112 -25.88 -16.04 -8.30
CA ASN A 112 -26.00 -17.08 -7.28
C ASN A 112 -27.19 -16.88 -6.32
N ILE A 113 -27.97 -15.81 -6.48
CA ILE A 113 -29.22 -15.61 -5.74
C ILE A 113 -30.32 -16.52 -6.30
N ASN A 114 -30.97 -17.28 -5.42
CA ASN A 114 -32.27 -17.86 -5.70
C ASN A 114 -33.33 -16.78 -5.45
N TRP A 115 -33.82 -16.13 -6.51
CA TRP A 115 -34.73 -14.99 -6.42
C TRP A 115 -36.12 -15.34 -5.88
N GLU A 116 -36.59 -16.57 -6.08
CA GLU A 116 -37.88 -17.04 -5.53
C GLU A 116 -37.79 -17.21 -4.02
N LYS A 117 -36.71 -17.85 -3.54
CA LYS A 117 -36.49 -18.10 -2.11
C LYS A 117 -35.84 -16.92 -1.38
N LYS A 118 -35.31 -15.94 -2.12
CA LYS A 118 -34.55 -14.77 -1.62
C LYS A 118 -33.36 -15.17 -0.75
N ILE A 119 -32.62 -16.20 -1.16
CA ILE A 119 -31.43 -16.72 -0.45
C ILE A 119 -30.30 -17.06 -1.42
N ILE A 120 -29.08 -17.15 -0.89
CA ILE A 120 -27.95 -17.85 -1.53
C ILE A 120 -27.83 -19.22 -0.87
N GLU A 121 -27.92 -20.28 -1.66
CA GLU A 121 -27.81 -21.66 -1.15
C GLU A 121 -26.37 -21.96 -0.69
N ARG A 122 -26.21 -22.81 0.33
CA ARG A 122 -24.91 -23.04 1.00
C ARG A 122 -23.84 -23.55 0.03
N ASP A 123 -24.21 -24.37 -0.95
CA ASP A 123 -23.34 -24.91 -2.00
C ASP A 123 -22.85 -23.84 -3.00
N LYS A 124 -23.53 -22.69 -3.09
CA LYS A 124 -23.13 -21.55 -3.92
C LYS A 124 -22.14 -20.63 -3.22
N LYS A 125 -22.06 -20.69 -1.89
CA LYS A 125 -21.10 -19.87 -1.11
C LYS A 125 -19.67 -20.09 -1.56
N ASP A 126 -19.27 -21.35 -1.77
CA ASP A 126 -17.92 -21.69 -2.19
C ASP A 126 -17.62 -21.19 -3.61
N LYS A 127 -18.63 -21.15 -4.49
CA LYS A 127 -18.51 -20.56 -5.84
C LYS A 127 -18.26 -19.07 -5.79
N ILE A 128 -18.94 -18.36 -4.88
CA ILE A 128 -18.71 -16.92 -4.68
C ILE A 128 -17.27 -16.71 -4.22
N ILE A 129 -16.82 -17.45 -3.19
CA ILE A 129 -15.46 -17.34 -2.68
C ILE A 129 -14.43 -17.65 -3.77
N SER A 130 -14.63 -18.72 -4.57
CA SER A 130 -13.70 -19.08 -5.64
C SER A 130 -13.63 -18.01 -6.74
N SER A 131 -14.77 -17.45 -7.15
CA SER A 131 -14.81 -16.41 -8.18
C SER A 131 -14.14 -15.12 -7.72
N LEU A 132 -14.23 -14.80 -6.42
CA LEU A 132 -13.58 -13.63 -5.84
C LEU A 132 -12.08 -13.85 -5.61
N SER A 133 -11.65 -15.09 -5.31
CA SER A 133 -10.24 -15.42 -5.13
C SER A 133 -9.41 -15.33 -6.42
N GLN A 134 -10.07 -15.37 -7.58
CA GLN A 134 -9.43 -15.19 -8.89
C GLN A 134 -9.28 -13.73 -9.28
N ILE A 135 -9.79 -12.78 -8.49
CA ILE A 135 -9.65 -11.37 -8.81
C ILE A 135 -8.22 -10.92 -8.51
N ASN A 136 -7.55 -10.37 -9.52
CA ASN A 136 -6.25 -9.74 -9.33
C ASN A 136 -6.37 -8.61 -8.31
N VAL A 137 -5.57 -8.68 -7.25
CA VAL A 137 -5.44 -7.62 -6.27
C VAL A 137 -4.98 -6.35 -7.00
N PRO A 138 -5.53 -5.16 -6.68
CA PRO A 138 -5.07 -3.94 -7.30
C PRO A 138 -3.58 -3.73 -6.98
N HIS A 139 -2.75 -3.71 -8.02
CA HIS A 139 -1.35 -3.32 -7.92
C HIS A 139 -1.22 -1.84 -8.28
N PHE A 140 -0.39 -1.11 -7.54
CA PHE A 140 -0.03 0.28 -7.84
C PHE A 140 1.25 0.36 -8.69
N ASN A 141 1.65 -0.77 -9.29
CA ASN A 141 2.93 -1.05 -9.95
C ASN A 141 3.25 -0.33 -11.26
N ARG A 142 2.63 0.81 -11.56
CA ARG A 142 2.97 1.56 -12.76
C ARG A 142 3.75 2.80 -12.38
N LEU A 143 5.05 2.74 -12.66
CA LEU A 143 5.92 3.92 -12.83
C LEU A 143 5.38 4.92 -13.88
N CYS A 144 4.29 4.61 -14.60
CA CYS A 144 3.60 5.54 -15.47
C CYS A 144 2.34 6.18 -14.82
N ASP A 145 1.94 5.72 -13.63
CA ASP A 145 0.80 6.21 -12.84
C ASP A 145 1.21 7.22 -11.74
N PHE A 146 2.43 7.78 -11.82
CA PHE A 146 2.90 8.92 -10.99
C PHE A 146 1.98 10.15 -11.03
N ILE A 147 0.96 10.14 -11.88
CA ILE A 147 -0.04 11.21 -12.06
C ILE A 147 -0.97 11.35 -10.83
N ASN A 148 -1.13 10.31 -9.99
CA ASN A 148 -2.09 10.33 -8.88
C ASN A 148 -1.51 10.62 -7.48
N GLY A 149 -0.19 10.80 -7.35
CA GLY A 149 0.45 11.21 -6.09
C GLY A 149 0.45 10.20 -4.93
N LEU A 150 0.01 8.95 -5.17
CA LEU A 150 0.02 7.83 -4.22
C LEU A 150 1.13 6.79 -4.49
N ALA A 151 1.82 6.88 -5.63
CA ALA A 151 2.72 5.83 -6.14
C ALA A 151 3.92 5.47 -5.23
N ILE A 152 4.34 6.38 -4.34
CA ILE A 152 5.35 6.08 -3.30
C ILE A 152 4.71 5.71 -1.97
N CYS A 153 3.49 6.17 -1.70
CA CYS A 153 2.79 5.89 -0.45
C CYS A 153 2.20 4.47 -0.42
N ILE A 154 1.83 3.96 -1.60
CA ILE A 154 1.24 2.65 -1.79
C ILE A 154 1.98 2.07 -2.99
N HIS A 155 3.05 1.32 -2.73
CA HIS A 155 3.84 0.71 -3.79
C HIS A 155 3.08 -0.47 -4.37
N ASP A 156 2.39 -1.22 -3.50
CA ASP A 156 1.55 -2.36 -3.85
C ASP A 156 0.37 -2.55 -2.87
N ILE A 157 -0.37 -3.65 -2.97
CA ILE A 157 -1.25 -4.08 -1.87
C ILE A 157 -0.77 -5.45 -1.43
N TRP A 158 -0.01 -5.48 -0.34
CA TRP A 158 0.49 -6.72 0.25
C TRP A 158 -0.64 -7.69 0.62
N SER A 159 -1.75 -7.17 1.16
CA SER A 159 -2.87 -8.01 1.60
C SER A 159 -4.19 -7.28 1.40
N LEU A 160 -5.19 -7.97 0.82
CA LEU A 160 -6.55 -7.48 0.69
C LEU A 160 -7.56 -8.48 1.28
N ARG A 161 -8.42 -8.00 2.16
CA ARG A 161 -9.57 -8.74 2.71
C ARG A 161 -10.85 -8.01 2.33
N ILE A 162 -11.79 -8.79 1.79
CA ILE A 162 -13.12 -8.31 1.40
C ILE A 162 -14.14 -9.09 2.21
N THR A 163 -15.05 -8.39 2.87
CA THR A 163 -16.10 -8.98 3.70
C THR A 163 -17.46 -8.47 3.25
N ILE A 164 -18.38 -9.37 2.89
CA ILE A 164 -19.80 -9.03 2.73
C ILE A 164 -20.41 -9.04 4.13
N GLU A 165 -20.68 -7.86 4.68
CA GLU A 165 -21.21 -7.66 6.04
C GLU A 165 -22.71 -7.96 6.12
N SER A 166 -23.46 -7.55 5.09
CA SER A 166 -24.88 -7.84 4.96
C SER A 166 -25.26 -8.03 3.49
N LEU A 167 -26.31 -8.80 3.27
CA LEU A 167 -26.92 -9.02 1.96
C LEU A 167 -28.45 -9.05 2.15
N ASP A 168 -29.11 -8.01 1.65
CA ASP A 168 -30.56 -7.86 1.67
C ASP A 168 -31.10 -8.17 0.27
N ILE A 169 -31.92 -9.22 0.16
CA ILE A 169 -32.47 -9.68 -1.13
C ILE A 169 -33.98 -9.37 -1.17
N THR A 170 -34.39 -8.63 -2.19
CA THR A 170 -35.79 -8.36 -2.51
C THR A 170 -36.26 -9.24 -3.68
N GLU A 171 -37.45 -8.98 -4.22
CA GLU A 171 -37.98 -9.76 -5.35
C GLU A 171 -37.16 -9.63 -6.63
N ARG A 172 -36.57 -8.45 -6.87
CA ARG A 172 -35.88 -8.15 -8.14
C ARG A 172 -34.53 -7.47 -7.96
N SER A 173 -34.12 -7.18 -6.73
CA SER A 173 -32.85 -6.54 -6.44
C SER A 173 -32.23 -7.04 -5.15
N PHE A 174 -30.93 -6.80 -5.01
CA PHE A 174 -30.25 -6.94 -3.73
C PHE A 174 -29.49 -5.66 -3.37
N ALA A 175 -29.22 -5.50 -2.08
CA ALA A 175 -28.26 -4.54 -1.57
C ALA A 175 -27.24 -5.30 -0.70
N ALA A 176 -25.95 -5.04 -0.88
CA ALA A 176 -24.90 -5.65 -0.07
C ALA A 176 -23.96 -4.60 0.49
N ASN A 177 -23.69 -4.67 1.78
CA ASN A 177 -22.67 -3.86 2.44
C ASN A 177 -21.35 -4.62 2.45
N ILE A 178 -20.33 -4.04 1.85
CA ILE A 178 -19.01 -4.66 1.68
C ILE A 178 -17.98 -3.83 2.44
N SER A 179 -17.19 -4.48 3.28
CA SER A 179 -16.02 -3.90 3.93
C SER A 179 -14.74 -4.40 3.24
N PHE A 180 -13.86 -3.45 2.94
CA PHE A 180 -12.52 -3.68 2.43
C PHE A 180 -11.50 -3.34 3.51
N TRP A 181 -10.55 -4.23 3.71
CA TRP A 181 -9.39 -4.06 4.58
C TRP A 181 -8.15 -4.44 3.78
N ALA A 182 -7.35 -3.44 3.43
CA ALA A 182 -6.10 -3.63 2.72
C ALA A 182 -4.91 -3.19 3.58
N GLN A 183 -3.76 -3.80 3.33
CA GLN A 183 -2.49 -3.43 3.93
C GLN A 183 -1.40 -3.43 2.87
N ASP A 184 -0.45 -2.52 3.04
CA ASP A 184 0.81 -2.45 2.31
C ASP A 184 1.94 -2.09 3.29
N HIS A 185 3.20 -2.22 2.87
CA HIS A 185 4.35 -1.85 3.70
C HIS A 185 4.97 -0.54 3.24
N PHE A 186 5.36 0.30 4.21
CA PHE A 186 6.25 1.43 3.97
C PHE A 186 7.65 1.03 4.39
N GLY A 187 8.34 0.33 3.49
CA GLY A 187 9.74 -0.04 3.61
C GLY A 187 10.32 -0.40 2.25
N LEU A 188 11.64 -0.59 2.20
CA LEU A 188 12.35 -1.04 1.00
C LEU A 188 13.03 -2.38 1.25
N ASP A 189 12.93 -3.28 0.29
CA ASP A 189 13.68 -4.52 0.26
C ASP A 189 15.01 -4.38 -0.52
N ASP A 190 15.77 -5.48 -0.56
CA ASP A 190 17.05 -5.53 -1.26
C ASP A 190 16.88 -5.38 -2.78
N GLY A 191 15.79 -5.90 -3.34
CA GLY A 191 15.47 -5.84 -4.77
C GLY A 191 15.12 -4.43 -5.23
N ASP A 192 14.41 -3.67 -4.39
CA ASP A 192 14.05 -2.28 -4.64
C ASP A 192 15.28 -1.42 -4.87
N ILE A 193 16.25 -1.48 -3.96
CA ILE A 193 17.44 -0.63 -4.06
C ILE A 193 18.41 -1.10 -5.14
N GLN A 194 18.39 -2.40 -5.48
CA GLN A 194 19.17 -2.94 -6.60
C GLN A 194 18.55 -2.62 -7.97
N ASN A 195 17.29 -2.19 -8.01
CA ASN A 195 16.67 -1.68 -9.23
C ASN A 195 17.41 -0.42 -9.71
N LYS A 196 17.93 -0.46 -10.94
CA LYS A 196 18.73 0.63 -11.52
C LYS A 196 18.02 1.98 -11.50
N LEU A 197 16.69 2.01 -11.67
CA LEU A 197 15.94 3.25 -11.67
C LEU A 197 15.82 3.83 -10.25
N TYR A 198 15.48 3.00 -9.27
CA TYR A 198 15.34 3.42 -7.88
C TYR A 198 16.69 3.82 -7.28
N HIS A 199 17.76 3.07 -7.58
CA HIS A 199 19.13 3.38 -7.15
C HIS A 199 19.58 4.80 -7.59
N LEU A 200 19.18 5.23 -8.79
CA LEU A 200 19.51 6.56 -9.30
C LEU A 200 18.87 7.67 -8.46
N PHE A 201 17.64 7.48 -7.99
CA PHE A 201 16.95 8.49 -7.20
C PHE A 201 17.44 8.48 -5.75
N ARG A 202 17.90 9.65 -5.32
CA ARG A 202 18.48 9.84 -3.98
C ARG A 202 17.47 9.59 -2.84
N ILE A 203 16.18 9.71 -3.11
CA ILE A 203 15.13 9.46 -2.13
C ILE A 203 15.18 8.01 -1.61
N PHE A 204 15.26 7.03 -2.51
CA PHE A 204 15.29 5.61 -2.16
C PHE A 204 16.59 5.24 -1.47
N ARG A 205 17.71 5.85 -1.87
CA ARG A 205 19.00 5.68 -1.17
C ARG A 205 18.95 6.19 0.27
N ILE A 206 18.37 7.38 0.49
CA ILE A 206 18.20 7.93 1.85
C ILE A 206 17.26 7.05 2.67
N TRP A 207 16.14 6.64 2.10
CA TRP A 207 15.16 5.77 2.76
C TRP A 207 15.81 4.44 3.18
N PHE A 208 16.45 3.73 2.23
CA PHE A 208 17.12 2.47 2.49
C PHE A 208 18.24 2.62 3.54
N LEU A 209 19.00 3.72 3.49
CA LEU A 209 20.02 4.01 4.50
C LEU A 209 19.43 4.18 5.90
N LEU A 210 18.39 5.02 6.04
CA LEU A 210 17.72 5.27 7.32
C LEU A 210 17.13 3.97 7.87
N GLN A 211 16.59 3.12 7.00
CA GLN A 211 15.93 1.88 7.39
C GLN A 211 16.92 0.76 7.75
N ARG A 212 17.84 0.43 6.84
CA ARG A 212 18.57 -0.84 6.86
C ARG A 212 19.95 -0.75 7.51
N TRP A 213 20.55 0.43 7.60
CA TRP A 213 21.87 0.55 8.21
C TRP A 213 21.78 0.42 9.73
N ASP A 214 22.60 -0.47 10.29
CA ASP A 214 22.67 -0.78 11.72
C ASP A 214 22.91 0.45 12.65
N GLN A 215 23.47 1.55 12.13
CA GLN A 215 23.66 2.79 12.87
C GLN A 215 22.42 3.69 12.96
N TYR A 216 21.40 3.46 12.12
CA TYR A 216 20.18 4.27 12.09
C TYR A 216 18.95 3.49 12.56
N ASP A 217 18.70 2.31 12.00
CA ASP A 217 17.66 1.39 12.46
C ASP A 217 16.24 2.02 12.56
N TYR A 218 15.85 2.85 11.58
CA TYR A 218 14.49 3.39 11.51
C TYR A 218 13.52 2.35 10.95
N LYS A 219 12.50 2.00 11.72
CA LYS A 219 11.61 0.90 11.42
C LYS A 219 10.65 1.22 10.27
N PRO A 220 10.54 0.33 9.27
CA PRO A 220 9.42 0.34 8.33
C PRO A 220 8.14 0.00 9.09
N PHE A 221 7.01 0.28 8.47
CA PHE A 221 5.71 0.09 9.11
C PHE A 221 4.64 -0.34 8.12
N ILE A 222 3.57 -0.90 8.66
CA ILE A 222 2.40 -1.30 7.89
C ILE A 222 1.50 -0.10 7.69
N THR A 223 1.05 0.09 6.46
CA THR A 223 -0.01 1.02 6.11
C THR A 223 -1.31 0.26 6.03
N GLU A 224 -2.37 0.82 6.61
CA GLU A 224 -3.68 0.19 6.62
C GLU A 224 -4.71 1.07 5.94
N MET A 225 -5.53 0.43 5.12
CA MET A 225 -6.54 1.06 4.28
C MET A 225 -7.88 0.37 4.43
N ASN A 226 -8.84 1.09 4.99
CA ASN A 226 -10.16 0.55 5.30
C ASN A 226 -11.26 1.43 4.71
N PHE A 227 -12.18 0.83 3.97
CA PHE A 227 -13.40 1.51 3.53
C PHE A 227 -14.59 0.55 3.42
N LYS A 228 -15.80 1.13 3.39
CA LYS A 228 -17.04 0.40 3.17
C LYS A 228 -17.73 0.90 1.91
N LYS A 229 -18.39 0.00 1.19
CA LYS A 229 -19.19 0.32 0.01
C LYS A 229 -20.47 -0.50 0.03
N THR A 230 -21.58 0.17 -0.25
CA THR A 230 -22.84 -0.51 -0.57
C THR A 230 -22.91 -0.70 -2.08
N ILE A 231 -23.19 -1.93 -2.51
CA ILE A 231 -23.51 -2.25 -3.90
C ILE A 231 -24.98 -2.63 -4.04
N HIS A 232 -25.52 -2.41 -5.22
CA HIS A 232 -26.88 -2.77 -5.58
C HIS A 232 -26.84 -3.51 -6.91
N GLY A 233 -27.64 -4.57 -7.04
CA GLY A 233 -27.82 -5.28 -8.31
C GLY A 233 -29.26 -5.74 -8.48
N SER A 234 -29.65 -6.08 -9.71
CA SER A 234 -31.01 -6.52 -10.03
C SER A 234 -31.05 -7.66 -11.05
N ILE A 235 -32.14 -8.43 -11.03
CA ILE A 235 -32.38 -9.50 -11.99
C ILE A 235 -32.53 -8.88 -13.40
N GLY A 236 -31.72 -9.34 -14.36
CA GLY A 236 -31.73 -8.84 -15.75
C GLY A 236 -30.70 -7.75 -16.08
N TYR A 237 -29.62 -7.62 -15.30
CA TYR A 237 -28.46 -6.80 -15.68
C TYR A 237 -27.74 -7.41 -16.90
N GLU A 238 -28.18 -7.04 -18.10
CA GLU A 238 -27.35 -7.11 -19.31
C GLU A 238 -26.47 -5.84 -19.33
N GLN A 239 -25.14 -6.00 -19.37
CA GLN A 239 -24.21 -4.87 -19.47
C GLN A 239 -24.47 -4.10 -20.77
N GLN A 240 -24.82 -2.81 -20.66
CA GLN A 240 -24.60 -1.82 -21.73
C GLN A 240 -23.15 -1.34 -21.69
#